data_AF-A0A523BUY8-F1
#
_entry.id   AF-A0A523BUY8-F1
#
_cell.length_a   1.000
_cell.length_b   1.000
_cell.length_c   1.000
_cell.angle_alpha   90.00
_cell.angle_beta   90.00
_cell.angle_gamma   90.00
#
_symmetry.space_group_name_H-M   'P 1'
#
loop_
_entity.id
_entity.type
_entity.pdbx_description
1 polymer ?
#
loop_
_entity_poly.entity_id
_entity_poly.type
_entity_poly.pdbx_seq_one_letter_code
_entity_poly.pdbx_strand_id
1 'polypeptide(L)' 'MDNLIKQLTDKLGLPEDTARKAVIITADYMKTKLPEPLYTDLELVLKMPEVREDEVKELGLFGFP' A
#
# COMPACT_ATOMS: atom_id res chain seq x y z
N MET A 1 -5.21 -4.12 -3.12
CA MET A 1 -4.27 -4.75 -2.16
C MET A 1 -4.05 -6.24 -2.48
N ASP A 2 -5.09 -6.96 -2.89
CA ASP A 2 -4.99 -8.42 -3.14
C ASP A 2 -4.10 -8.79 -4.33
N ASN A 3 -3.95 -7.92 -5.34
CA ASN A 3 -2.99 -8.14 -6.42
C ASN A 3 -1.53 -8.18 -5.89
N LEU A 4 -1.16 -7.31 -4.96
CA LEU A 4 0.17 -7.30 -4.35
C LEU A 4 0.40 -8.55 -3.50
N ILE A 5 -0.60 -8.95 -2.70
CA ILE A 5 -0.57 -10.17 -1.89
C ILE A 5 -0.41 -11.40 -2.78
N LYS A 6 -1.16 -11.46 -3.89
CA LYS A 6 -1.06 -12.53 -4.88
C LYS A 6 0.32 -12.58 -5.52
N GLN A 7 0.88 -11.44 -5.93
CA GLN A 7 2.23 -11.39 -6.48
C GLN A 7 3.30 -11.84 -5.47
N LEU A 8 3.16 -11.47 -4.19
CA LEU A 8 4.07 -11.93 -3.13
C LEU A 8 3.96 -13.45 -2.91
N THR A 9 2.73 -13.97 -2.92
CA THR A 9 2.45 -15.40 -2.80
C THR A 9 3.06 -16.16 -3.98
N ASP A 10 2.81 -15.70 -5.22
CA ASP A 10 3.26 -16.35 -6.46
C ASP A 10 4.78 -16.29 -6.64
N LYS A 11 5.42 -15.15 -6.30
CA LYS A 11 6.87 -14.96 -6.51
C LYS A 11 7.73 -15.52 -5.40
N LEU A 12 7.25 -15.49 -4.15
CA LEU A 12 8.05 -15.84 -2.97
C LEU A 12 7.60 -17.16 -2.33
N GLY A 13 6.51 -17.77 -2.83
CA GLY A 13 5.94 -18.99 -2.25
C GLY A 13 5.39 -18.78 -0.84
N LEU A 14 5.08 -17.54 -0.47
CA LEU A 14 4.59 -17.20 0.86
C LEU A 14 3.10 -17.57 0.98
N PRO A 15 2.65 -18.10 2.13
CA PRO A 15 1.22 -18.21 2.39
C PRO A 15 0.55 -16.84 2.32
N GLU A 16 -0.68 -16.79 1.80
CA GLU A 16 -1.41 -15.53 1.58
C GLU A 16 -1.52 -14.69 2.87
N ASP A 17 -1.81 -15.33 4.01
CA ASP A 17 -1.85 -14.68 5.32
C ASP A 17 -0.51 -14.04 5.70
N THR A 18 0.60 -14.70 5.38
CA THR A 18 1.95 -14.19 5.64
C THR A 18 2.26 -13.02 4.72
N ALA A 19 1.90 -13.10 3.44
CA ALA A 19 2.04 -12.01 2.48
C ALA A 19 1.21 -10.79 2.89
N ARG A 20 -0.04 -10.99 3.34
CA ARG A 20 -0.90 -9.92 3.85
C ARG A 20 -0.30 -9.23 5.08
N LYS A 21 0.20 -10.00 6.05
CA LYS A 21 0.92 -9.46 7.21
C LYS A 21 2.16 -8.66 6.81
N ALA A 22 2.96 -9.17 5.87
CA ALA A 22 4.15 -8.48 5.40
C ALA A 22 3.83 -7.11 4.79
N VAL A 23 2.80 -7.02 3.93
CA VAL A 23 2.36 -5.75 3.33
C VAL A 23 1.96 -4.74 4.41
N ILE A 24 1.17 -5.17 5.40
CA ILE A 24 0.72 -4.29 6.49
C ILE A 24 1.90 -3.80 7.33
N ILE A 25 2.81 -4.70 7.73
CA ILE A 25 3.99 -4.35 8.54
C ILE A 25 4.90 -3.39 7.79
N THR A 26 5.13 -3.62 6.50
CA THR A 26 5.95 -2.73 5.68
C THR A 26 5.29 -1.36 5.53
N ALA A 27 3.99 -1.32 5.25
CA ALA A 27 3.25 -0.06 5.16
C ALA A 27 3.29 0.72 6.48
N ASP A 28 3.12 0.03 7.62
CA ASP A 28 3.19 0.64 8.95
C ASP A 28 4.60 1.14 9.29
N TYR A 29 5.62 0.37 8.94
CA TYR A 29 7.01 0.80 9.08
C TYR A 29 7.31 2.06 8.24
N MET A 30 6.82 2.12 6.99
CA MET A 30 7.00 3.28 6.13
C MET A 30 6.37 4.54 6.72
N LYS A 31 5.22 4.45 7.39
CA LYS A 31 4.61 5.58 8.11
C LYS A 31 5.56 6.21 9.11
N THR A 32 6.36 5.41 9.83
CA THR A 32 7.30 5.92 10.84
C THR A 32 8.51 6.66 10.23
N LYS A 33 8.71 6.55 8.92
CA LYS A 33 9.85 7.13 8.20
C LYS A 33 9.47 8.28 7.28
N LEU A 34 8.18 8.46 7.01
CA LEU A 34 7.69 9.53 6.13
C LEU A 34 7.46 10.82 6.94
N PRO A 35 7.95 11.97 6.45
CA PRO A 35 7.58 13.26 7.02
C PRO A 35 6.12 13.60 6.67
N GLU A 36 5.49 14.46 7.47
CA GLU A 36 4.23 15.08 7.07
C GLU A 36 4.45 15.94 5.80
N PRO A 37 3.49 15.99 4.86
CA PRO A 37 2.13 15.42 4.89
C PRO A 37 2.02 13.98 4.35
N LEU A 38 3.13 13.39 3.88
CA LEU A 38 3.13 12.08 3.20
C LEU A 38 2.62 10.95 4.10
N TYR A 39 2.81 11.08 5.41
CA TYR A 39 2.22 10.18 6.41
C TYR A 39 0.68 10.17 6.30
N THR A 40 0.07 11.36 6.32
CA THR A 40 -1.38 11.53 6.28
C THR A 40 -1.96 11.01 4.96
N ASP A 41 -1.29 11.29 3.85
CA ASP A 41 -1.65 10.83 2.52
C ASP A 41 -1.63 9.29 2.41
N LEU A 42 -0.58 8.66 2.92
CA LEU A 42 -0.43 7.21 2.92
C LEU A 42 -1.45 6.53 3.85
N GLU A 43 -1.79 7.16 4.97
CA GLU A 43 -2.84 6.69 5.87
C GLU A 43 -4.22 6.74 5.22
N LEU A 44 -4.51 7.79 4.45
CA LEU A 44 -5.74 7.93 3.68
C LEU A 44 -5.88 6.77 2.67
N VAL A 45 -4.84 6.52 1.86
CA VAL A 45 -4.83 5.44 0.86
C VAL A 45 -5.04 4.07 1.49
N LEU A 46 -4.39 3.80 2.62
CA LEU A 46 -4.51 2.49 3.29
C LEU A 46 -5.90 2.25 3.91
N LYS A 47 -6.63 3.33 4.24
CA LYS A 47 -7.97 3.26 4.81
C LYS A 47 -9.09 3.27 3.77
N MET A 48 -8.79 3.61 2.51
CA MET A 48 -9.79 3.61 1.45
C MET A 48 -10.16 2.16 1.05
N PRO A 49 -11.46 1.83 1.00
CA PRO A 49 -11.91 0.53 0.53
C PRO A 49 -11.69 0.43 -0.99
N GLU A 50 -10.83 -0.49 -1.41
CA GLU A 50 -10.51 -0.83 -2.81
C GLU A 50 -10.39 0.37 -3.76
N VAL A 51 -9.26 1.09 -3.68
CA VAL A 51 -8.97 2.13 -4.67
C VAL A 51 -8.60 1.47 -6.00
N ARG A 52 -9.35 1.78 -7.06
CA ARG A 52 -8.97 1.42 -8.43
C ARG A 52 -7.84 2.37 -8.89
N GLU A 53 -6.91 1.89 -9.72
CA GLU A 53 -5.70 2.65 -10.09
C GLU A 53 -5.99 4.02 -10.74
N ASP A 54 -7.17 4.19 -11.33
CA ASP A 54 -7.70 5.44 -11.88
C ASP A 54 -8.07 6.46 -10.79
N GLU A 55 -8.63 6.02 -9.67
CA GLU A 55 -9.00 6.88 -8.53
C GLU A 55 -7.77 7.42 -7.78
N VAL A 56 -6.67 6.65 -7.75
CA VAL A 56 -5.42 7.10 -7.10
C VAL A 56 -4.77 8.27 -7.85
N LYS A 57 -4.93 8.35 -9.18
CA LYS A 57 -4.44 9.46 -10.01
C LYS A 57 -5.20 10.75 -9.76
N GLU A 58 -6.51 10.67 -9.53
CA GLU A 58 -7.34 11.85 -9.25
C GLU A 58 -7.04 12.49 -7.89
N LEU A 59 -6.53 11.70 -6.93
CA LEU A 59 -6.13 12.18 -5.62
C LEU A 59 -4.79 12.94 -5.62
N GLY A 60 -4.06 13.00 -6.75
CA GLY A 60 -2.78 13.72 -6.86
C GLY A 60 -1.63 13.09 -6.07
N LEU A 61 -1.83 11.92 -5.46
CA LEU A 61 -0.91 11.24 -4.55
C LEU A 61 0.35 10.67 -5.23
N PHE A 62 0.35 10.60 -6.56
CA PHE A 62 1.49 10.21 -7.39
C PHE A 62 1.83 11.28 -8.44
N GLY A 63 1.56 12.55 -8.15
CA GLY A 63 2.06 13.64 -8.98
C GLY A 63 3.48 14.02 -8.58
N PHE A 64 4.49 13.51 -9.28
CA PHE A 64 5.75 14.18 -9.68
C PHE A 64 6.60 13.20 -10.53
N PRO A 65 7.44 13.71 -11.45
CA PRO A 65 7.54 13.32 -12.86
C PRO A 65 7.97 11.88 -13.15
#